data_AF-X1D5R3-F1
#
_entry.id   AF-X1D5R3-F1
#
_cell.length_a   1.000
_cell.length_b   1.000
_cell.length_c   1.000
_cell.angle_alpha   90.00
_cell.angle_beta   90.00
_cell.angle_gamma   90.00
#
_symmetry.space_group_name_H-M   'P 1'
#
loop_
_entity.id
_entity.type
_entity.pdbx_description
1 polymer ?
#
loop_
_entity_poly.entity_id
_entity_poly.type
_entity_poly.pdbx_seq_one_letter_code
_entity_poly.pdbx_strand_id
1 'polypeptide(L)'
;DIIRFAIDNRDVVRCVNFQPVSITGRIDHTARNEMRITIPDAIHLITEQTDGKIPPEAWYPVPSMMPVGRALGFIRKAGPQVELSCHFACGMATFLFIDEDGNYEPITDVMEMDKFIEILESIRKSSSN
;
A
#
# COMPACT_ATOMS: atom_id res chain seq x y z
N ASP A 1 18.23 4.27 4.11
CA ASP A 1 17.25 3.74 3.13
C ASP A 1 16.61 2.45 3.61
N ILE A 2 15.47 2.57 4.29
CA ILE A 2 14.78 1.40 4.85
C ILE A 2 14.16 0.52 3.75
N ILE A 3 13.70 1.13 2.65
CA ILE A 3 13.14 0.39 1.51
C ILE A 3 14.23 -0.45 0.82
N ARG A 4 15.41 0.13 0.59
CA ARG A 4 16.54 -0.59 -0.02
C ARG A 4 16.99 -1.75 0.84
N PHE A 5 17.11 -1.53 2.16
CA PHE A 5 17.37 -2.61 3.11
C PHE A 5 16.33 -3.73 3.01
N ALA A 6 15.04 -3.40 2.91
CA ALA A 6 13.99 -4.41 2.77
C ALA A 6 14.08 -5.20 1.46
N ILE A 7 14.44 -4.55 0.35
CA ILE A 7 14.65 -5.20 -0.96
C ILE A 7 15.84 -6.14 -0.92
N ASP A 8 16.96 -5.71 -0.34
CA ASP A 8 18.19 -6.49 -0.21
C ASP A 8 18.00 -7.72 0.70
N ASN A 9 17.03 -7.67 1.61
CA ASN A 9 16.72 -8.72 2.58
C ASN A 9 15.31 -9.33 2.36
N ARG A 10 14.84 -9.37 1.11
CA ARG A 10 13.47 -9.80 0.75
C ARG A 10 13.15 -11.27 1.06
N ASP A 11 14.19 -12.09 1.23
CA ASP A 11 14.06 -13.47 1.68
C ASP A 11 13.42 -13.57 3.08
N VAL A 12 13.70 -12.58 3.93
CA VAL A 12 13.16 -12.46 5.30
C VAL A 12 12.10 -11.36 5.40
N VAL A 13 12.36 -10.17 4.85
CA VAL A 13 11.50 -8.99 4.95
C VAL A 13 10.44 -9.02 3.86
N ARG A 14 9.15 -9.06 4.26
CA ARG A 14 8.03 -9.11 3.31
C ARG A 14 7.31 -7.79 3.09
N CYS A 15 7.44 -6.86 4.02
CA CYS A 15 6.76 -5.57 3.97
C CYS A 15 7.46 -4.55 4.87
N VAL A 16 7.43 -3.29 4.46
CA VAL A 16 7.77 -2.14 5.29
C VAL A 16 6.49 -1.38 5.59
N ASN A 17 6.19 -1.21 6.88
CA ASN A 17 5.00 -0.50 7.31
C ASN A 17 5.38 0.75 8.12
N PHE A 18 5.11 1.93 7.54
CA PHE A 18 5.28 3.20 8.22
C PHE A 18 4.04 3.52 9.04
N GLN A 19 4.12 3.29 10.35
CA GLN A 19 3.03 3.57 11.27
C GLN A 19 3.20 4.96 11.91
N PRO A 20 2.12 5.75 12.02
CA PRO A 20 2.18 7.04 12.68
C PRO A 20 2.48 6.86 14.17
N VAL A 21 3.24 7.81 14.73
CA VAL A 21 3.48 7.90 16.17
C VAL A 21 2.80 9.15 16.73
N SER A 22 2.19 9.01 17.91
CA SER A 22 1.53 10.11 18.60
C SER A 22 2.52 10.82 19.53
N ILE A 23 2.81 12.09 19.23
CA ILE A 23 3.63 12.95 20.09
C ILE A 23 2.72 13.52 21.18
N THR A 24 3.00 13.18 22.44
CA THR A 24 2.20 13.60 23.61
C THR A 24 3.07 14.28 24.67
N GLY A 25 2.47 15.03 25.59
CA GLY A 25 3.17 15.71 26.69
C GLY A 25 3.42 17.21 26.45
N ARG A 26 4.28 17.81 27.30
CA ARG A 26 4.59 19.25 27.25
C ARG A 26 5.72 19.50 26.24
N ILE A 27 5.34 19.61 24.96
CA ILE A 27 6.22 19.97 23.86
C ILE A 27 5.78 21.27 23.20
N ASP A 28 6.75 22.10 22.80
CA ASP A 28 6.49 23.31 22.02
C ASP A 28 5.75 23.01 20.71
N HIS A 29 4.90 23.94 20.27
CA HIS A 29 4.11 23.77 19.04
C HIS A 29 4.98 23.71 17.79
N THR A 30 6.06 24.49 17.73
CA THR A 30 6.97 24.54 16.57
C THR A 30 7.72 23.23 16.45
N ALA A 31 8.35 22.78 17.54
CA ALA A 31 9.05 21.49 17.59
C ALA A 31 8.11 20.30 17.26
N ARG A 32 6.85 20.36 17.71
CA ARG A 32 5.84 19.34 17.36
C ARG A 32 5.53 19.31 15.87
N ASN A 33 5.43 20.48 15.24
CA ASN A 33 5.15 20.58 13.81
C ASN A 33 6.34 20.11 12.97
N GLU A 34 7.58 20.37 13.39
CA GLU A 34 8.79 19.90 12.70
C GLU A 34 8.92 18.38 12.67
N MET A 35 8.39 17.68 13.67
CA MET A 35 8.35 16.21 13.71
C MET A 35 7.14 15.61 13.00
N ARG A 36 6.20 16.44 12.52
CA ARG A 36 4.99 15.96 11.89
C ARG A 36 5.31 15.50 10.47
N ILE A 37 4.90 14.27 10.18
CA ILE A 37 4.95 13.70 8.84
C ILE A 37 3.53 13.28 8.45
N THR A 38 3.11 13.62 7.24
CA THR A 38 1.84 13.17 6.67
C THR A 38 2.06 12.00 5.71
N ILE A 39 0.97 11.32 5.32
CA ILE A 39 1.05 10.23 4.33
C ILE A 39 1.65 10.73 3.00
N PRO A 40 1.20 11.86 2.42
CA PRO A 40 1.87 12.44 1.25
C PRO A 40 3.36 12.72 1.47
N ASP A 41 3.75 13.27 2.62
CA ASP A 41 5.18 13.55 2.90
C ASP A 41 6.00 12.26 2.89
N ALA A 42 5.49 11.20 3.53
CA ALA A 42 6.15 9.90 3.53
C ALA A 42 6.27 9.31 2.12
N ILE A 43 5.24 9.43 1.28
CA ILE A 43 5.26 8.96 -0.12
C ILE A 43 6.31 9.71 -0.94
N HIS A 44 6.41 11.04 -0.81
CA HIS A 44 7.42 11.83 -1.52
C HIS A 44 8.83 11.47 -1.04
N LEU A 45 9.04 11.32 0.26
CA LEU A 45 10.34 10.87 0.81
C LEU A 45 10.71 9.47 0.32
N ILE A 46 9.75 8.55 0.17
CA ILE A 46 9.99 7.22 -0.42
C ILE A 46 10.35 7.35 -1.90
N THR A 47 9.67 8.24 -2.63
CA THR A 47 9.97 8.51 -4.05
C THR A 47 11.41 9.00 -4.22
N GLU A 48 11.83 9.98 -3.41
CA GLU A 48 13.20 10.49 -3.37
C GLU A 48 14.20 9.40 -2.98
N GLN A 49 13.91 8.64 -1.92
CA GLN A 49 14.76 7.56 -1.42
C GLN A 49 14.88 6.36 -2.36
N THR A 50 14.05 6.31 -3.41
CA THR A 50 14.08 5.24 -4.44
C THR A 50 14.42 5.78 -5.83
N ASP A 51 14.98 6.98 -5.91
CA ASP A 51 15.37 7.63 -7.16
C ASP A 51 14.21 7.68 -8.18
N GLY A 52 12.99 7.90 -7.70
CA GLY A 52 11.77 7.98 -8.50
C GLY A 52 11.16 6.63 -8.91
N LYS A 53 11.76 5.49 -8.55
CA LYS A 53 11.24 4.16 -8.92
C LYS A 53 9.89 3.83 -8.29
N ILE A 54 9.54 4.44 -7.16
CA ILE A 54 8.22 4.29 -6.53
C ILE A 54 7.53 5.65 -6.53
N PRO A 55 6.86 6.03 -7.64
CA PRO A 55 6.24 7.35 -7.75
C PRO A 55 4.94 7.43 -6.93
N PRO A 56 4.43 8.64 -6.63
CA PRO A 56 3.18 8.83 -5.88
C PRO A 56 1.96 8.12 -6.50
N GLU A 57 1.92 8.00 -7.82
CA GLU A 57 0.84 7.37 -8.59
C GLU A 57 0.80 5.85 -8.42
N ALA A 58 1.89 5.23 -7.93
CA ALA A 58 1.93 3.79 -7.65
C ALA A 58 1.14 3.39 -6.38
N TRP A 59 0.63 4.36 -5.62
CA TRP A 59 -0.02 4.14 -4.34
C TRP A 59 -1.54 4.13 -4.44
N TYR A 60 -2.15 3.16 -3.78
CA TYR A 60 -3.61 3.04 -3.68
C TYR A 60 -4.06 3.21 -2.23
N PRO A 61 -5.25 3.79 -2.00
CA PRO A 61 -5.90 3.69 -0.71
C PRO A 61 -6.03 2.23 -0.29
N VAL A 62 -5.74 1.92 0.97
CA VAL A 62 -5.91 0.57 1.53
C VAL A 62 -7.28 -0.06 1.22
N PRO A 63 -8.43 0.66 1.30
CA PRO A 63 -9.73 0.05 0.98
C PRO A 63 -9.94 -0.28 -0.50
N SER A 64 -9.07 0.16 -1.43
CA SER A 64 -9.16 -0.20 -2.86
C SER A 64 -9.02 -1.71 -3.10
N MET A 65 -8.44 -2.46 -2.14
CA MET A 65 -8.30 -3.92 -2.21
C MET A 65 -9.53 -4.69 -1.69
N MET A 66 -10.59 -4.00 -1.26
CA MET A 66 -11.85 -4.62 -0.82
C MET A 66 -12.47 -5.58 -1.85
N PRO A 67 -12.53 -5.26 -3.16
CA PRO A 67 -13.05 -6.18 -4.17
C PRO A 67 -12.27 -7.48 -4.25
N VAL A 68 -10.94 -7.43 -4.07
CA VAL A 68 -10.04 -8.58 -4.07
C VAL A 68 -10.36 -9.53 -2.93
N GLY A 69 -10.43 -9.02 -1.69
CA GLY A 69 -10.71 -9.83 -0.50
C GLY A 69 -12.07 -10.53 -0.56
N ARG A 70 -13.08 -9.85 -1.13
CA ARG A 70 -14.43 -10.39 -1.34
C ARG A 70 -14.48 -11.43 -2.46
N ALA A 71 -13.87 -11.15 -3.61
CA ALA A 71 -13.78 -12.09 -4.72
C ALA A 71 -13.05 -13.38 -4.30
N LEU A 72 -11.97 -13.24 -3.52
CA LEU A 72 -11.23 -14.39 -3.00
C LEU A 72 -12.06 -15.24 -2.03
N GLY A 73 -12.84 -14.60 -1.14
CA GLY A 73 -13.80 -15.30 -0.29
C GLY A 73 -14.77 -16.15 -1.12
N PHE A 74 -15.37 -15.54 -2.15
CA PHE A 74 -16.27 -16.24 -3.06
C PHE A 74 -15.60 -17.44 -3.76
N ILE A 75 -14.43 -17.24 -4.39
CA ILE A 75 -13.68 -18.30 -5.10
C ILE A 75 -13.36 -19.46 -4.15
N ARG A 76 -12.96 -19.16 -2.91
CA ARG A 76 -12.60 -20.18 -1.92
C ARG A 76 -13.82 -20.83 -1.24
N LYS A 77 -15.05 -20.41 -1.57
CA LYS A 77 -16.29 -20.78 -0.85
C LYS A 77 -16.17 -20.59 0.66
N ALA A 78 -15.34 -19.63 1.07
CA ALA A 78 -15.16 -19.24 2.45
C ALA A 78 -15.83 -17.86 2.60
N GLY A 79 -16.37 -17.53 3.78
CA GLY A 79 -16.87 -16.17 4.03
C GLY A 79 -15.81 -15.10 3.68
N PRO A 80 -16.18 -13.81 3.58
CA PRO A 80 -15.23 -12.75 3.21
C PRO A 80 -13.97 -12.85 4.08
N GLN A 81 -12.83 -13.13 3.44
CA GLN A 81 -11.60 -13.50 4.15
C GLN A 81 -10.84 -12.28 4.68
N VAL A 82 -10.92 -11.15 3.96
CA VAL A 82 -10.26 -9.90 4.34
C VAL A 82 -11.16 -8.75 3.91
N GLU A 83 -11.69 -7.99 4.87
CA GLU A 83 -12.40 -6.73 4.63
C GLU A 83 -11.58 -5.56 5.20
N LEU A 84 -10.90 -4.82 4.32
CA LEU A 84 -10.22 -3.57 4.60
C LEU A 84 -11.20 -2.38 4.53
N SER A 85 -12.21 -2.36 5.39
CA SER A 85 -13.31 -1.38 5.35
C SER A 85 -12.99 0.00 5.96
N CYS A 86 -11.72 0.39 6.00
CA CYS A 86 -11.31 1.68 6.56
C CYS A 86 -11.65 2.85 5.62
N HIS A 87 -11.62 4.07 6.16
CA HIS A 87 -11.77 5.29 5.36
C HIS A 87 -10.59 5.42 4.37
N PHE A 88 -10.80 6.03 3.19
CA PHE A 88 -9.78 6.10 2.14
C PHE A 88 -8.51 6.83 2.58
N ALA A 89 -8.62 7.80 3.51
CA ALA A 89 -7.47 8.51 4.04
C ALA A 89 -6.79 7.79 5.23
N CYS A 90 -7.26 6.61 5.65
CA CYS A 90 -6.64 5.87 6.77
C CYS A 90 -5.27 5.30 6.43
N GLY A 91 -4.92 5.16 5.15
CA GLY A 91 -3.63 4.64 4.74
C GLY A 91 -3.54 4.45 3.23
N MET A 92 -2.30 4.47 2.76
CA MET A 92 -1.93 4.18 1.37
C MET A 92 -1.00 2.96 1.36
N ALA A 93 -1.12 2.13 0.33
CA ALA A 93 -0.25 0.98 0.13
C ALA A 93 0.11 0.82 -1.35
N THR A 94 1.28 0.23 -1.59
CA THR A 94 1.71 -0.23 -2.89
C THR A 94 2.44 -1.56 -2.74
N PHE A 95 2.55 -2.31 -3.83
CA PHE A 95 3.32 -3.54 -3.89
C PHE A 95 4.49 -3.36 -4.86
N LEU A 96 5.63 -3.97 -4.52
CA LEU A 96 6.78 -4.02 -5.40
C LEU A 96 6.89 -5.43 -5.97
N PHE A 97 7.03 -5.50 -7.29
CA PHE A 97 7.49 -6.70 -7.96
C PHE A 97 9.02 -6.66 -7.97
N ILE A 98 9.65 -7.74 -7.52
CA ILE A 98 11.11 -7.86 -7.44
C ILE A 98 11.51 -9.07 -8.28
N ASP A 99 12.38 -8.88 -9.25
CA ASP A 99 12.88 -9.94 -10.12
C ASP A 99 13.94 -10.81 -9.40
N GLU A 100 14.43 -11.83 -10.12
CA GLU A 100 15.51 -12.69 -9.61
C GLU A 100 16.83 -11.94 -9.50
N ASP A 101 17.08 -10.98 -10.40
CA ASP A 101 18.30 -10.17 -10.51
C ASP A 101 18.39 -9.05 -9.44
N GLY A 102 17.32 -8.83 -8.67
CA GLY A 102 17.23 -7.80 -7.63
C GLY A 102 16.74 -6.43 -8.10
N ASN A 103 16.36 -6.27 -9.38
CA ASN A 103 15.60 -5.10 -9.79
C ASN A 103 14.17 -5.19 -9.27
N TYR A 104 13.56 -4.02 -9.12
CA TYR A 104 12.20 -3.91 -8.65
C TYR A 104 11.48 -2.78 -9.35
N GLU A 105 10.18 -2.96 -9.47
CA GLU A 105 9.25 -1.99 -10.04
C GLU A 105 7.90 -2.06 -9.29
N PRO A 106 7.15 -0.95 -9.21
CA PRO A 106 5.83 -0.97 -8.60
C PRO A 106 4.86 -1.86 -9.37
N ILE A 107 3.87 -2.42 -8.66
CA ILE A 107 2.86 -3.31 -9.26
C ILE A 107 2.07 -2.66 -10.40
N THR A 108 1.93 -1.33 -10.39
CA THR A 108 1.27 -0.54 -11.44
C THR A 108 1.98 -0.61 -12.79
N ASP A 109 3.29 -0.87 -12.80
CA ASP A 109 4.09 -0.96 -14.01
C ASP A 109 4.01 -2.39 -14.61
N VAL A 110 3.69 -3.37 -13.77
CA VAL A 110 3.54 -4.79 -14.14
C VAL A 110 2.11 -5.11 -14.60
N MET A 111 1.11 -4.49 -13.97
CA MET A 111 -0.30 -4.76 -14.20
C MET A 111 -1.14 -3.50 -14.17
N GLU A 112 -2.14 -3.45 -15.05
CA GLU A 112 -3.16 -2.40 -15.05
C GLU A 112 -4.12 -2.61 -13.86
N MET A 113 -3.75 -1.99 -12.74
CA MET A 113 -4.39 -2.17 -11.44
C MET A 113 -5.85 -1.70 -11.42
N ASP A 114 -6.18 -0.64 -12.15
CA ASP A 114 -7.54 -0.09 -12.17
C ASP A 114 -8.50 -1.06 -12.86
N LYS A 115 -8.13 -1.55 -14.06
CA LYS A 115 -8.88 -2.60 -14.76
C LYS A 115 -8.97 -3.88 -13.95
N PHE A 116 -7.89 -4.26 -13.25
CA PHE A 116 -7.90 -5.44 -12.39
C PHE A 116 -8.94 -5.32 -11.27
N ILE A 117 -8.99 -4.18 -10.57
CA ILE A 117 -9.96 -3.90 -9.51
C ILE A 117 -11.39 -3.89 -10.09
N GLU A 118 -11.61 -3.25 -11.24
CA GLU A 118 -12.92 -3.21 -11.92
C GLU A 118 -13.44 -4.61 -12.27
N ILE A 119 -12.58 -5.50 -12.78
CA ILE A 119 -12.94 -6.89 -13.09
C ILE A 119 -13.38 -7.60 -11.81
N LEU A 120 -12.66 -7.45 -10.71
CA LEU A 120 -13.01 -8.08 -9.44
C LEU A 120 -14.32 -7.55 -8.86
N GLU A 121 -14.60 -6.26 -9.03
CA GLU A 121 -15.91 -5.69 -8.67
C GLU A 121 -17.04 -6.24 -9.53
N SER A 122 -16.79 -6.54 -10.81
CA SER A 122 -17.79 -7.11 -11.71
C SER A 122 -18.18 -8.54 -11.31
N ILE A 123 -17.20 -9.37 -10.91
CA ILE A 123 -17.44 -10.74 -10.42
C ILE A 123 -18.39 -10.74 -9.22
N ARG A 124 -18.25 -9.74 -8.32
CA ARG A 124 -19.20 -9.55 -7.22
C ARG A 124 -20.62 -9.32 -7.72
N LYS A 125 -20.82 -8.40 -8.69
CA LYS A 125 -22.16 -8.06 -9.21
C LYS A 125 -22.85 -9.27 -9.85
N SER A 126 -22.11 -10.08 -10.60
CA SER A 126 -22.65 -11.31 -11.23
C SER A 126 -23.04 -12.39 -10.24
N SER A 127 -22.58 -12.33 -8.99
CA SER A 127 -22.83 -13.33 -7.94
C SER A 127 -24.01 -12.97 -7.01
N SER A 128 -24.59 -11.77 -7.15
CA SER A 128 -25.74 -11.29 -6.36
C SER A 128 -27.07 -11.30 -7.13
N ASN A 129 -27.09 -11.90 -8.33
CA ASN A 129 -28.29 -12.29 -9.09
C ASN A 129 -28.38 -13.81 -9.16
#